data_AF-A0A256JMA6-F1
#
_entry.id   AF-A0A256JMA6-F1
#
_cell.length_a   1.000
_cell.length_b   1.000
_cell.length_c   1.000
_cell.angle_alpha   90.00
_cell.angle_beta   90.00
_cell.angle_gamma   90.00
#
_symmetry.space_group_name_H-M   'P 1'
#
loop_
_entity.id
_entity.type
_entity.pdbx_description
1 polymer ?
#
loop_
_entity_poly.entity_id
_entity_poly.type
_entity_poly.pdbx_seq_one_letter_code
_entity_poly.pdbx_strand_id
1 'polypeptide(L)'
;MDRQRIGFVGPEEAGKTTVATMVANRLSERTDVAIVGEAATFFEQPSASPESVGPLGVHWTVVDHSPGTESLENAGDALDTVFVVVTPAMLDRVPTYERVIDQLDSDVYLVVNRFEERHRDRLRDFDGPDLAEYFYEDDTVAEAMADGTVPELEEWTTEAILLESLQPERLDTAEAMVALERGHRSIVNVEVESDASALAVARSFREKGYAADFFRCNCRCHDGHVLARVRPPRT
;
A
#
# COMPACT_ATOMS: atom_id res chain seq x y z
N MET A 1 -19.62 0.50 4.94
CA MET A 1 -18.48 1.31 4.49
C MET A 1 -17.29 0.38 4.47
N ASP A 2 -16.59 0.27 3.35
CA ASP A 2 -15.45 -0.64 3.25
C ASP A 2 -14.25 0.06 3.89
N ARG A 3 -13.57 -0.68 4.77
CA ARG A 3 -12.40 -0.25 5.51
C ARG A 3 -11.26 -1.17 5.10
N GLN A 4 -10.13 -0.58 4.75
CA GLN A 4 -8.89 -1.29 4.47
C GLN A 4 -7.91 -1.01 5.61
N ARG A 5 -7.39 -2.07 6.22
CA ARG A 5 -6.41 -2.01 7.29
C ARG A 5 -5.13 -2.69 6.83
N ILE A 6 -4.09 -1.88 6.66
CA ILE A 6 -2.77 -2.35 6.24
C ILE A 6 -1.78 -2.27 7.40
N GLY A 7 -0.96 -3.30 7.56
CA GLY A 7 0.06 -3.36 8.61
C GLY A 7 1.47 -3.36 8.07
N PHE A 8 2.38 -2.64 8.73
CA PHE A 8 3.82 -2.66 8.46
C PHE A 8 4.52 -3.39 9.59
N VAL A 9 5.14 -4.53 9.27
CA VAL A 9 5.82 -5.42 10.22
C VAL A 9 7.25 -5.68 9.78
N GLY A 10 8.08 -6.25 10.66
CA GLY A 10 9.47 -6.54 10.32
C GLY A 10 10.44 -6.42 11.50
N PRO A 11 11.73 -6.71 11.27
CA PRO A 11 12.75 -6.67 12.31
C PRO A 11 12.97 -5.27 12.89
N GLU A 12 13.69 -5.21 14.00
CA GLU A 12 14.25 -3.94 14.49
C GLU A 12 15.16 -3.32 13.42
N GLU A 13 15.21 -1.99 13.36
CA GLU A 13 16.02 -1.22 12.40
C GLU A 13 15.71 -1.40 10.90
N ALA A 14 14.69 -2.18 10.53
CA ALA A 14 14.27 -2.36 9.14
C ALA A 14 13.65 -1.09 8.49
N GLY A 15 13.28 -0.09 9.30
CA GLY A 15 12.64 1.14 8.84
C GLY A 15 11.14 1.02 8.56
N LYS A 16 10.45 0.14 9.29
CA LYS A 16 8.97 -0.02 9.25
C LYS A 16 8.23 1.29 9.41
N THR A 17 8.54 2.03 10.48
CA THR A 17 7.94 3.33 10.79
C THR A 17 8.16 4.34 9.66
N THR A 18 9.35 4.35 9.06
CA THR A 18 9.63 5.17 7.88
C THR A 18 8.68 4.85 6.73
N VAL A 19 8.57 3.57 6.35
CA VAL A 19 7.66 3.14 5.27
C VAL A 19 6.20 3.44 5.61
N ALA A 20 5.77 3.12 6.84
CA ALA A 20 4.41 3.38 7.31
C ALA A 20 4.06 4.87 7.27
N THR A 21 4.98 5.74 7.70
CA THR A 21 4.82 7.20 7.64
C THR A 21 4.70 7.69 6.19
N MET A 22 5.55 7.22 5.28
CA MET A 22 5.49 7.61 3.86
C MET A 22 4.19 7.15 3.20
N VAL A 23 3.72 5.93 3.50
CA VAL A 23 2.44 5.40 3.01
C VAL A 23 1.25 6.17 3.57
N ALA A 24 1.25 6.43 4.88
CA ALA A 24 0.20 7.20 5.52
C ALA A 24 0.11 8.63 4.97
N ASN A 25 1.25 9.27 4.70
CA ASN A 25 1.28 10.60 4.08
C ASN A 25 0.61 10.58 2.70
N ARG A 26 1.00 9.63 1.84
CA ARG A 26 0.45 9.55 0.50
C ARG A 26 -1.06 9.24 0.49
N LEU A 27 -1.53 8.40 1.42
CA LEU A 27 -2.96 8.17 1.60
C LEU A 27 -3.69 9.42 2.10
N SER A 28 -3.08 10.19 3.01
CA SER A 28 -3.66 11.40 3.59
C SER A 28 -3.89 12.51 2.57
N GLU A 29 -3.12 12.53 1.47
CA GLU A 29 -3.36 13.42 0.33
C GLU A 29 -4.66 13.09 -0.43
N ARG A 30 -5.19 11.88 -0.27
CA ARG A 30 -6.37 11.37 -1.00
C ARG A 30 -7.62 11.22 -0.14
N THR A 31 -7.47 10.96 1.16
CA THR A 31 -8.56 10.59 2.06
C THR A 31 -8.13 10.67 3.52
N ASP A 32 -9.08 10.65 4.45
CA ASP A 32 -8.77 10.53 5.88
C ASP A 32 -8.17 9.14 6.18
N VAL A 33 -7.08 9.12 6.96
CA VAL A 33 -6.34 7.91 7.34
C VAL A 33 -6.21 7.83 8.85
N ALA A 34 -6.68 6.74 9.45
CA ALA A 34 -6.37 6.44 10.85
C ALA A 34 -4.98 5.79 10.95
N ILE A 35 -4.10 6.30 11.81
CA ILE A 35 -2.74 5.76 11.94
C ILE A 35 -2.57 5.25 13.37
N VAL A 36 -2.04 4.04 13.50
CA VAL A 36 -1.79 3.38 14.79
C VAL A 36 -0.31 3.01 14.85
N GLY A 37 0.31 3.20 16.01
CA GLY A 37 1.73 2.90 16.22
C GLY A 37 2.60 4.16 16.21
N GLU A 38 3.92 3.97 16.05
CA GLU A 38 4.90 5.05 16.14
C GLU A 38 4.72 6.10 15.01
N ALA A 39 4.37 5.65 13.81
CA ALA A 39 4.03 6.53 12.68
C ALA A 39 2.93 7.56 12.99
N ALA A 40 2.02 7.30 13.94
CA ALA A 40 0.96 8.23 14.32
C ALA A 40 1.50 9.55 14.90
N THR A 41 2.74 9.56 15.41
CA THR A 41 3.37 10.75 15.98
C THR A 41 3.69 11.83 14.95
N PHE A 42 3.71 11.48 13.66
CA PHE A 42 4.01 12.39 12.55
C PHE A 42 2.78 13.13 12.00
N PHE A 43 1.57 12.75 12.43
CA PHE A 43 0.32 13.25 11.83
C PHE A 43 -0.70 13.66 12.88
N GLU A 44 -1.46 14.69 12.56
CA GLU A 44 -2.72 14.97 13.27
C GLU A 44 -3.71 13.86 12.96
N GLN A 45 -4.18 13.14 13.99
CA GLN A 45 -5.13 12.05 13.79
C GLN A 45 -6.51 12.60 13.43
N PRO A 46 -7.20 12.00 12.43
CA PRO A 46 -8.55 12.41 12.08
C PRO A 46 -9.49 12.21 13.27
N SER A 47 -10.55 13.02 13.30
CA SER A 47 -11.60 12.86 14.30
C SER A 47 -12.25 11.47 14.19
N ALA A 48 -12.94 11.01 15.25
CA ALA A 48 -13.47 9.64 15.34
C ALA A 48 -14.48 9.26 14.22
N SER A 49 -14.88 10.19 13.36
CA SER A 49 -15.64 9.93 12.15
C SER A 49 -14.89 10.53 10.96
N PRO A 50 -14.40 9.71 10.01
CA PRO A 50 -13.76 10.23 8.80
C PRO A 50 -14.75 11.13 8.05
N GLU A 51 -14.39 12.40 7.93
CA GLU A 51 -15.19 13.44 7.29
C GLU A 51 -15.03 13.35 5.76
N SER A 52 -13.89 12.84 5.29
CA SER A 52 -13.61 12.61 3.88
C SER A 52 -13.40 11.12 3.58
N VAL A 53 -14.16 10.62 2.59
CA VAL A 53 -13.86 9.33 1.96
C VAL A 53 -13.34 9.66 0.58
N GLY A 54 -12.11 9.23 0.29
CA GLY A 54 -11.43 9.51 -0.98
C GLY A 54 -12.20 9.04 -2.21
N PRO A 55 -11.68 9.28 -3.42
CA PRO A 55 -12.38 9.01 -4.68
C PRO A 55 -12.80 7.54 -4.87
N LEU A 56 -12.15 6.60 -4.19
CA LEU A 56 -12.52 5.18 -4.18
C LEU A 56 -13.55 4.79 -3.10
N GLY A 57 -13.84 5.68 -2.16
CA GLY A 57 -14.79 5.43 -1.07
C GLY A 57 -14.29 4.39 -0.05
N VAL A 58 -12.97 4.30 0.17
CA VAL A 58 -12.30 3.37 1.10
C VAL A 58 -11.77 4.17 2.28
N HIS A 59 -12.04 3.68 3.50
CA HIS A 59 -11.44 4.21 4.72
C HIS A 59 -10.17 3.44 5.07
N TRP A 60 -9.10 4.15 5.37
CA TRP A 60 -7.81 3.54 5.59
C TRP A 60 -7.44 3.50 7.06
N THR A 61 -6.82 2.41 7.46
CA THR A 61 -6.10 2.31 8.72
C THR A 61 -4.70 1.78 8.44
N VAL A 62 -3.69 2.59 8.76
CA VAL A 62 -2.29 2.21 8.68
C VAL A 62 -1.82 1.81 10.08
N VAL A 63 -1.30 0.60 10.22
CA VAL A 63 -0.77 0.09 11.49
C VAL A 63 0.73 -0.10 11.39
N ASP A 64 1.48 0.68 12.15
CA ASP A 64 2.92 0.54 12.34
C ASP A 64 3.17 -0.35 13.57
N HIS A 65 3.62 -1.59 13.33
CA HIS A 65 3.83 -2.57 14.40
C HIS A 65 5.22 -2.42 15.04
N SER A 66 5.26 -2.67 16.35
CA SER A 66 6.52 -2.82 17.08
C SER A 66 7.41 -3.90 16.44
N PRO A 67 8.74 -3.77 16.55
CA PRO A 67 9.67 -4.78 16.03
C PRO A 67 9.37 -6.20 16.50
N GLY A 68 9.61 -7.18 15.61
CA GLY A 68 9.36 -8.60 15.88
C GLY A 68 7.95 -9.05 15.50
N THR A 69 7.59 -10.30 15.85
CA THR A 69 6.28 -10.88 15.50
C THR A 69 5.24 -10.74 16.60
N GLU A 70 5.64 -10.47 17.84
CA GLU A 70 4.73 -10.44 19.00
C GLU A 70 3.57 -9.45 18.82
N SER A 71 3.84 -8.26 18.26
CA SER A 71 2.79 -7.26 18.00
C SER A 71 1.78 -7.72 16.95
N LEU A 72 2.22 -8.53 15.98
CA LEU A 72 1.37 -9.10 14.94
C LEU A 72 0.56 -10.29 15.49
N GLU A 73 1.18 -11.17 16.28
CA GLU A 73 0.54 -12.31 16.93
C GLU A 73 -0.58 -11.87 17.89
N ASN A 74 -0.39 -10.72 18.54
CA ASN A 74 -1.36 -10.12 19.45
C ASN A 74 -2.29 -9.10 18.79
N ALA A 75 -2.20 -8.91 17.47
CA ALA A 75 -3.09 -8.02 16.74
C ALA A 75 -4.51 -8.62 16.78
N GLY A 76 -5.32 -8.13 17.73
CA GLY A 76 -6.70 -8.60 17.92
C GLY A 76 -7.67 -8.23 16.80
N ASP A 77 -7.25 -7.37 15.87
CA ASP A 77 -8.02 -6.96 14.69
C ASP A 77 -7.37 -7.55 13.43
N ALA A 78 -8.17 -8.13 12.54
CA ALA A 78 -7.69 -8.63 11.25
C ALA A 78 -7.10 -7.49 10.41
N LEU A 79 -5.86 -7.67 9.96
CA LEU A 79 -5.26 -6.86 8.90
C LEU A 79 -5.74 -7.45 7.57
N ASP A 80 -6.08 -6.59 6.62
CA ASP A 80 -6.43 -7.04 5.26
C ASP A 80 -5.15 -7.35 4.47
N THR A 81 -4.10 -6.55 4.67
CA THR A 81 -2.80 -6.71 4.00
C THR A 81 -1.66 -6.40 4.96
N VAL A 82 -0.59 -7.19 4.89
CA VAL A 82 0.62 -7.04 5.70
C VAL A 82 1.84 -6.84 4.80
N PHE A 83 2.56 -5.75 5.04
CA PHE A 83 3.83 -5.44 4.40
C PHE A 83 4.98 -5.78 5.34
N VAL A 84 5.76 -6.79 4.97
CA VAL A 84 6.98 -7.17 5.70
C VAL A 84 8.12 -6.28 5.21
N VAL A 85 8.51 -5.31 6.03
CA VAL A 85 9.60 -4.37 5.75
C VAL A 85 10.92 -4.95 6.25
N VAL A 86 11.90 -5.06 5.35
CA VAL A 86 13.26 -5.54 5.67
C VAL A 86 14.31 -4.71 4.94
N THR A 87 15.54 -4.74 5.42
CA THR A 87 16.69 -4.34 4.59
C THR A 87 17.19 -5.54 3.78
N PRO A 88 18.00 -5.33 2.71
CA PRO A 88 18.59 -6.45 1.97
C PRO A 88 19.33 -7.45 2.86
N ALA A 89 19.97 -6.97 3.94
CA ALA A 89 20.68 -7.82 4.90
C ALA A 89 19.77 -8.80 5.65
N MET A 90 18.49 -8.46 5.81
CA MET A 90 17.52 -9.13 6.68
C MET A 90 16.50 -10.01 5.93
N LEU A 91 16.67 -10.25 4.62
CA LEU A 91 15.76 -11.08 3.82
C LEU A 91 15.55 -12.49 4.42
N ASP A 92 16.55 -13.05 5.10
CA ASP A 92 16.47 -14.34 5.79
C ASP A 92 15.48 -14.36 6.96
N ARG A 93 15.00 -13.19 7.42
CA ARG A 93 14.03 -13.06 8.52
C ARG A 93 12.58 -13.10 8.05
N VAL A 94 12.31 -12.83 6.77
CA VAL A 94 10.96 -12.76 6.19
C VAL A 94 10.12 -14.02 6.45
N PRO A 95 10.67 -15.27 6.33
CA PRO A 95 9.88 -16.48 6.57
C PRO A 95 9.33 -16.61 8.00
N THR A 96 9.85 -15.85 8.96
CA THR A 96 9.31 -15.84 10.34
C THR A 96 8.03 -15.01 10.43
N TYR A 97 7.90 -13.97 9.61
CA TYR A 97 6.68 -13.14 9.54
C TYR A 97 5.60 -13.84 8.72
N GLU A 98 5.93 -14.42 7.56
CA GLU A 98 4.98 -15.17 6.72
C GLU A 98 4.26 -16.25 7.53
N ARG A 99 5.00 -17.05 8.32
CA ARG A 99 4.41 -18.08 9.18
C ARG A 99 3.35 -17.57 10.16
N VAL A 100 3.46 -16.33 10.61
CA VAL A 100 2.47 -15.70 11.50
C VAL A 100 1.31 -15.16 10.67
N ILE A 101 1.60 -14.51 9.54
CA ILE A 101 0.58 -13.92 8.64
C ILE A 101 -0.32 -14.99 8.04
N ASP A 102 0.22 -16.15 7.66
CA ASP A 102 -0.54 -17.31 7.18
C ASP A 102 -1.61 -17.78 8.18
N GLN A 103 -1.41 -17.54 9.48
CA GLN A 103 -2.38 -17.89 10.52
C GLN A 103 -3.48 -16.83 10.67
N LEU A 104 -3.26 -15.63 10.15
CA LEU A 104 -4.16 -14.48 10.22
C LEU A 104 -5.06 -14.34 8.96
N ASP A 105 -4.80 -15.13 7.91
CA ASP A 105 -5.53 -15.08 6.63
C ASP A 105 -5.47 -13.68 5.98
N SER A 106 -4.31 -13.03 6.08
CA SER A 106 -4.05 -11.72 5.47
C SER A 106 -3.16 -11.86 4.24
N ASP A 107 -3.33 -10.98 3.26
CA ASP A 107 -2.39 -10.88 2.13
C ASP A 107 -1.01 -10.42 2.64
N VAL A 108 0.07 -10.96 2.07
CA VAL A 108 1.45 -10.64 2.45
C VAL A 108 2.27 -10.14 1.26
N TYR A 109 2.97 -9.04 1.46
CA TYR A 109 3.91 -8.49 0.49
C TYR A 109 5.23 -8.09 1.14
N LEU A 110 6.30 -8.12 0.35
CA LEU A 110 7.64 -7.70 0.75
C LEU A 110 7.88 -6.23 0.41
N VAL A 111 8.44 -5.48 1.37
CA VAL A 111 9.02 -4.16 1.14
C VAL A 111 10.49 -4.18 1.50
N VAL A 112 11.37 -3.83 0.56
CA VAL A 112 12.82 -3.79 0.80
C VAL A 112 13.28 -2.35 0.96
N ASN A 113 13.56 -1.94 2.19
CA ASN A 113 14.03 -0.61 2.53
C ASN A 113 15.57 -0.50 2.51
N ARG A 114 16.11 0.70 2.27
CA ARG A 114 17.55 0.96 2.14
C ARG A 114 18.21 0.05 1.10
N PHE A 115 17.54 -0.10 -0.04
CA PHE A 115 18.00 -0.91 -1.14
C PHE A 115 19.17 -0.23 -1.86
N GLU A 116 20.15 -1.04 -2.24
CA GLU A 116 21.26 -0.63 -3.10
C GLU A 116 21.33 -1.60 -4.28
N GLU A 117 21.71 -1.10 -5.46
CA GLU A 117 21.78 -1.91 -6.69
C GLU A 117 22.64 -3.16 -6.58
N ARG A 118 23.68 -3.13 -5.73
CA ARG A 118 24.53 -4.30 -5.44
C ARG A 118 23.76 -5.49 -4.87
N HIS A 119 22.55 -5.27 -4.35
CA HIS A 119 21.70 -6.30 -3.77
C HIS A 119 20.63 -6.83 -4.73
N ARG A 120 20.58 -6.35 -5.98
CA ARG A 120 19.57 -6.74 -6.98
C ARG A 120 19.54 -8.25 -7.24
N ASP A 121 20.69 -8.89 -7.43
CA ASP A 121 20.74 -10.34 -7.64
C ASP A 121 20.23 -11.12 -6.42
N ARG A 122 20.56 -10.65 -5.20
CA ARG A 122 20.08 -11.26 -3.95
C ARG A 122 18.56 -11.17 -3.83
N LEU A 123 17.97 -10.03 -4.21
CA LEU A 123 16.52 -9.85 -4.19
C LEU A 123 15.84 -10.69 -5.28
N ARG A 124 16.43 -10.79 -6.48
CA ARG A 124 15.91 -11.64 -7.55
C ARG A 124 15.88 -13.12 -7.17
N ASP A 125 16.89 -13.57 -6.45
CA ASP A 125 17.03 -14.98 -6.07
C ASP A 125 16.32 -15.30 -4.73
N PHE A 126 15.64 -14.33 -4.12
CA PHE A 126 14.88 -14.50 -2.89
C PHE A 126 13.55 -15.22 -3.17
N ASP A 127 13.28 -16.26 -2.39
CA ASP A 127 12.05 -17.06 -2.44
C ASP A 127 11.19 -16.71 -1.21
N GLY A 128 10.16 -15.90 -1.43
CA GLY A 128 9.28 -15.35 -0.40
C GLY A 128 8.11 -14.56 -1.00
N PRO A 129 7.48 -13.64 -0.24
CA PRO A 129 6.31 -12.90 -0.70
C PRO A 129 6.63 -12.06 -1.93
N ASP A 130 5.58 -11.76 -2.71
CA ASP A 130 5.69 -10.85 -3.83
C ASP A 130 6.21 -9.48 -3.36
N LEU A 131 7.17 -8.95 -4.11
CA LEU A 131 7.75 -7.64 -3.85
C LEU A 131 6.73 -6.56 -4.21
N ALA A 132 6.25 -5.82 -3.21
CA ALA A 132 5.44 -4.63 -3.43
C ALA A 132 6.31 -3.45 -3.89
N GLU A 133 7.42 -3.19 -3.20
CA GLU A 133 8.32 -2.08 -3.52
C GLU A 133 9.69 -2.21 -2.87
N TYR A 134 10.71 -1.56 -3.45
CA TYR A 134 11.95 -1.26 -2.75
C TYR A 134 12.20 0.25 -2.65
N PHE A 135 12.68 0.69 -1.50
CA PHE A 135 13.09 2.08 -1.25
C PHE A 135 14.61 2.14 -1.23
N TYR A 136 15.20 3.00 -2.06
CA TYR A 136 16.66 3.19 -2.05
C TYR A 136 17.12 3.83 -0.74
N GLU A 137 18.37 3.59 -0.37
CA GLU A 137 19.01 4.34 0.70
C GLU A 137 19.10 5.84 0.32
N ASP A 138 18.54 6.69 1.18
CA ASP A 138 18.50 8.14 0.99
C ASP A 138 18.71 8.83 2.35
N ASP A 139 19.79 9.61 2.45
CA ASP A 139 20.16 10.33 3.67
C ASP A 139 19.08 11.36 4.06
N THR A 140 18.36 11.94 3.08
CA THR A 140 17.31 12.93 3.35
C THR A 140 16.12 12.31 4.08
N VAL A 141 15.82 11.03 3.80
CA VAL A 141 14.78 10.27 4.52
C VAL A 141 15.20 10.04 5.96
N ALA A 142 16.47 9.71 6.21
CA ALA A 142 16.99 9.52 7.56
C ALA A 142 16.98 10.84 8.36
N GLU A 143 17.36 11.95 7.73
CA GLU A 143 17.31 13.29 8.33
C GLU A 143 15.88 13.71 8.69
N ALA A 144 14.93 13.57 7.76
CA ALA A 144 13.53 13.93 7.99
C ALA A 144 12.92 13.15 9.18
N MET A 145 13.15 11.83 9.23
CA MET A 145 12.68 11.00 10.33
C MET A 145 13.30 11.40 11.68
N ALA A 146 14.59 11.76 11.69
CA ALA A 146 15.27 12.22 12.91
C ALA A 146 14.73 13.57 13.40
N ASP A 147 14.35 14.45 12.48
CA ASP A 147 13.74 15.75 12.76
C ASP A 147 12.24 15.65 13.12
N GLY A 148 11.66 14.45 13.11
CA GLY A 148 10.24 14.24 13.37
C GLY A 148 9.34 14.79 12.26
N THR A 149 9.86 14.89 11.03
CA THR A 149 9.11 15.33 9.85
C THR A 149 8.86 14.17 8.91
N VAL A 150 7.80 14.28 8.11
CA VAL A 150 7.45 13.26 7.11
C VAL A 150 8.45 13.34 5.96
N PRO A 151 9.13 12.23 5.60
CA PRO A 151 10.04 12.22 4.46
C PRO A 151 9.32 12.56 3.15
N GLU A 152 9.93 13.43 2.35
CA GLU A 152 9.52 13.66 0.97
C GLU A 152 10.07 12.51 0.10
N LEU A 153 9.21 11.89 -0.71
CA LEU A 153 9.62 10.94 -1.74
C LEU A 153 9.11 11.41 -3.10
N GLU A 154 9.78 10.96 -4.16
CA GLU A 154 9.15 10.97 -5.49
C GLU A 154 7.81 10.20 -5.39
N GLU A 155 6.73 10.86 -5.79
CA GLU A 155 5.32 10.44 -5.58
C GLU A 155 4.98 9.01 -6.04
N TRP A 156 5.87 8.35 -6.79
CA TRP A 156 5.61 7.09 -7.50
C TRP A 156 5.84 5.85 -6.64
N THR A 157 6.79 5.88 -5.70
CA THR A 157 7.24 4.70 -4.94
C THR A 157 6.15 4.18 -3.99
N THR A 158 5.36 5.07 -3.41
CA THR A 158 4.36 4.71 -2.40
C THR A 158 3.05 4.19 -3.00
N GLU A 159 2.75 4.52 -4.25
CA GLU A 159 1.50 4.15 -4.94
C GLU A 159 1.42 2.64 -5.23
N ALA A 160 2.57 1.98 -5.44
CA ALA A 160 2.63 0.53 -5.64
C ALA A 160 2.09 -0.23 -4.43
N ILE A 161 2.48 0.18 -3.21
CA ILE A 161 1.96 -0.40 -1.95
C ILE A 161 0.43 -0.30 -1.88
N LEU A 162 -0.13 0.82 -2.33
CA LEU A 162 -1.58 1.03 -2.33
C LEU A 162 -2.29 0.12 -3.35
N LEU A 163 -1.69 -0.06 -4.52
CA LEU A 163 -2.21 -0.96 -5.56
C LEU A 163 -2.25 -2.41 -5.07
N GLU A 164 -1.15 -2.90 -4.50
CA GLU A 164 -1.07 -4.27 -3.97
C GLU A 164 -2.07 -4.49 -2.83
N SER A 165 -2.27 -3.49 -1.98
CA SER A 165 -3.25 -3.57 -0.88
C SER A 165 -4.72 -3.57 -1.32
N LEU A 166 -5.03 -3.12 -2.54
CA LEU A 166 -6.42 -2.95 -3.00
C LEU A 166 -6.84 -4.00 -4.02
N GLN A 167 -6.01 -4.23 -5.02
CA GLN A 167 -6.27 -5.19 -6.09
C GLN A 167 -4.95 -5.44 -6.84
N PRO A 168 -4.17 -6.46 -6.45
CA PRO A 168 -2.90 -6.78 -7.11
C PRO A 168 -3.12 -7.28 -8.55
N GLU A 169 -4.23 -7.98 -8.78
CA GLU A 169 -4.51 -8.62 -10.06
C GLU A 169 -4.99 -7.59 -11.11
N ARG A 170 -4.22 -7.51 -12.19
CA ARG A 170 -4.47 -6.61 -13.32
C ARG A 170 -5.41 -7.25 -14.33
N LEU A 171 -6.35 -6.46 -14.83
CA LEU A 171 -7.27 -6.82 -15.89
C LEU A 171 -7.19 -5.79 -17.02
N ASP A 172 -7.50 -6.21 -18.25
CA ASP A 172 -7.77 -5.22 -19.28
C ASP A 172 -9.05 -4.44 -18.97
N THR A 173 -9.24 -3.29 -19.63
CA THR A 173 -10.39 -2.40 -19.33
C THR A 173 -11.74 -3.09 -19.53
N ALA A 174 -11.87 -3.95 -20.55
CA ALA A 174 -13.14 -4.60 -20.86
C ALA A 174 -13.44 -5.73 -19.85
N GLU A 175 -12.43 -6.53 -19.51
CA GLU A 175 -12.51 -7.57 -18.48
C GLU A 175 -12.84 -6.97 -17.11
N ALA A 176 -12.16 -5.88 -16.74
CA ALA A 176 -12.40 -5.14 -15.51
C ALA A 176 -13.85 -4.63 -15.42
N MET A 177 -14.39 -4.06 -16.51
CA MET A 177 -15.78 -3.63 -16.56
C MET A 177 -16.75 -4.79 -16.35
N VAL A 178 -16.53 -5.91 -17.06
CA VAL A 178 -17.38 -7.10 -16.94
C VAL A 178 -17.30 -7.69 -15.53
N ALA A 179 -16.12 -7.70 -14.90
CA ALA A 179 -15.94 -8.19 -13.54
C ALA A 179 -16.75 -7.37 -12.52
N LEU A 180 -16.77 -6.04 -12.66
CA LEU A 180 -17.60 -5.15 -11.84
C LEU A 180 -19.09 -5.33 -12.13
N GLU A 181 -19.50 -5.36 -13.41
CA GLU A 181 -20.91 -5.49 -13.81
C GLU A 181 -21.54 -6.81 -13.34
N ARG A 182 -20.77 -7.90 -13.34
CA ARG A 182 -21.21 -9.22 -12.87
C ARG A 182 -21.07 -9.41 -11.36
N GLY A 183 -20.47 -8.44 -10.66
CA GLY A 183 -20.19 -8.55 -9.23
C GLY A 183 -19.18 -9.64 -8.89
N HIS A 184 -18.34 -10.05 -9.84
CA HIS A 184 -17.25 -10.99 -9.58
C HIS A 184 -16.14 -10.35 -8.74
N ARG A 185 -16.00 -9.02 -8.83
CA ARG A 185 -15.08 -8.23 -8.01
C ARG A 185 -15.76 -6.95 -7.55
N SER A 186 -15.42 -6.51 -6.34
CA SER A 186 -15.83 -5.22 -5.79
C SER A 186 -14.91 -4.08 -6.25
N ILE A 187 -13.64 -4.39 -6.53
CA ILE A 187 -12.60 -3.48 -7.01
C ILE A 187 -11.75 -4.16 -8.10
N VAL A 188 -11.35 -3.41 -9.12
CA VAL A 188 -10.55 -3.86 -10.27
C VAL A 188 -9.37 -2.93 -10.50
N ASN A 189 -8.28 -3.47 -11.03
CA ASN A 189 -7.05 -2.75 -11.36
C ASN A 189 -6.77 -2.86 -12.86
N VAL A 190 -6.65 -1.71 -13.53
CA VAL A 190 -6.35 -1.61 -14.97
C VAL A 190 -5.03 -0.88 -15.16
N GLU A 191 -4.07 -1.56 -15.78
CA GLU A 191 -2.79 -0.96 -16.19
C GLU A 191 -3.02 0.05 -17.34
N VAL A 192 -2.36 1.20 -17.27
CA VAL A 192 -2.48 2.28 -18.26
C VAL A 192 -1.11 2.82 -18.66
N GLU A 193 -0.92 2.96 -19.97
CA GLU A 193 0.36 3.35 -20.58
C GLU A 193 0.64 4.85 -20.50
N SER A 194 -0.38 5.68 -20.25
CA SER A 194 -0.24 7.13 -20.19
C SER A 194 -1.25 7.83 -19.29
N ASP A 195 -0.92 9.02 -18.76
CA ASP A 195 -1.86 9.91 -18.08
C ASP A 195 -3.14 10.18 -18.90
N ALA A 196 -3.01 10.34 -20.22
CA ALA A 196 -4.14 10.56 -21.12
C ALA A 196 -5.06 9.32 -21.17
N SER A 197 -4.46 8.12 -21.25
CA SER A 197 -5.22 6.87 -21.20
C SER A 197 -5.85 6.63 -19.83
N ALA A 198 -5.16 6.98 -18.73
CA ALA A 198 -5.68 6.91 -17.37
C ALA A 198 -6.96 7.73 -17.22
N LEU A 199 -6.93 8.99 -17.71
CA LEU A 199 -8.11 9.86 -17.69
C LEU A 199 -9.28 9.29 -18.50
N ALA A 200 -9.02 8.69 -19.65
CA ALA A 200 -10.05 8.08 -20.48
C ALA A 200 -10.68 6.84 -19.81
N VAL A 201 -9.84 5.95 -19.27
CA VAL A 201 -10.29 4.73 -18.56
C VAL A 201 -11.08 5.09 -17.30
N ALA A 202 -10.54 5.98 -16.46
CA ALA A 202 -11.23 6.44 -15.24
C ALA A 202 -12.58 7.11 -15.57
N ARG A 203 -12.65 7.89 -16.66
CA ARG A 203 -13.92 8.49 -17.11
C ARG A 203 -14.92 7.41 -17.53
N SER A 204 -14.50 6.39 -18.26
CA SER A 204 -15.38 5.29 -18.69
C SER A 204 -16.04 4.58 -17.50
N PHE A 205 -15.26 4.25 -16.46
CA PHE A 205 -15.81 3.67 -15.24
C PHE A 205 -16.78 4.63 -14.53
N ARG A 206 -16.42 5.91 -14.42
CA ARG A 206 -17.27 6.92 -13.76
C ARG A 206 -18.60 7.15 -14.49
N GLU A 207 -18.60 7.13 -15.83
CA GLU A 207 -19.80 7.23 -16.67
C GLU A 207 -20.76 6.05 -16.45
N LYS A 208 -20.22 4.88 -16.09
CA LYS A 208 -20.99 3.68 -15.71
C LYS A 208 -21.42 3.67 -14.23
N GLY A 209 -21.11 4.73 -13.48
CA GLY A 209 -21.52 4.90 -12.09
C GLY A 209 -20.53 4.37 -11.06
N TYR A 210 -19.36 3.88 -11.48
CA TYR A 210 -18.33 3.39 -10.58
C TYR A 210 -17.52 4.52 -9.94
N ALA A 211 -16.92 4.23 -8.78
CA ALA A 211 -15.80 5.01 -8.26
C ALA A 211 -14.55 4.62 -9.06
N ALA A 212 -13.71 5.59 -9.40
CA ALA A 212 -12.44 5.28 -10.07
C ALA A 212 -11.41 6.35 -9.78
N ASP A 213 -10.16 5.95 -9.63
CA ASP A 213 -9.03 6.85 -9.38
C ASP A 213 -7.72 6.34 -10.01
N PHE A 214 -6.79 7.24 -10.24
CA PHE A 214 -5.50 6.97 -10.87
C PHE A 214 -4.38 6.86 -9.83
N PHE A 215 -3.47 5.92 -10.04
CA PHE A 215 -2.32 5.61 -9.20
C PHE A 215 -1.11 5.51 -10.11
N ARG A 216 -0.03 6.24 -9.84
CA ARG A 216 1.18 6.17 -10.66
C ARG A 216 1.93 4.88 -10.38
N CYS A 217 2.64 4.34 -11.38
CA CYS A 217 3.47 3.14 -11.19
C CYS A 217 4.95 3.51 -11.14
N ASN A 218 5.70 2.88 -10.23
CA ASN A 218 7.14 3.07 -10.10
C ASN A 218 7.99 2.18 -11.04
N CYS A 219 7.40 1.16 -11.68
CA CYS A 219 8.16 0.21 -12.51
C CYS A 219 8.82 0.84 -13.74
N ARG A 220 8.44 2.07 -14.12
CA ARG A 220 8.81 2.77 -15.36
C ARG A 220 8.45 2.02 -16.65
N CYS A 221 7.67 0.95 -16.54
CA CYS A 221 7.21 0.10 -17.61
C CYS A 221 5.87 0.58 -18.20
N HIS A 222 5.09 1.31 -17.40
CA HIS A 222 3.86 2.03 -17.77
C HIS A 222 3.65 3.20 -16.81
N ASP A 223 2.79 4.15 -17.16
CA ASP A 223 2.60 5.40 -16.39
C ASP A 223 1.80 5.18 -15.10
N GLY A 224 0.86 4.23 -15.09
CA GLY A 224 0.16 3.89 -13.86
C GLY A 224 -0.99 2.91 -13.99
N HIS A 225 -1.93 3.03 -13.05
CA HIS A 225 -3.06 2.14 -12.88
C HIS A 225 -4.32 2.95 -12.60
N VAL A 226 -5.44 2.49 -13.15
CA VAL A 226 -6.77 2.94 -12.74
C VAL A 226 -7.40 1.86 -11.88
N LEU A 227 -7.66 2.21 -10.63
CA LEU A 227 -8.52 1.40 -9.78
C LEU A 227 -9.96 1.84 -9.95
N ALA A 228 -10.88 0.89 -10.11
CA ALA A 228 -12.31 1.16 -10.16
C ALA A 228 -13.08 0.24 -9.22
N ARG A 229 -14.13 0.77 -8.58
CA ARG A 229 -14.89 0.10 -7.52
C ARG A 229 -16.39 0.35 -7.65
N VAL A 230 -17.18 -0.65 -7.27
CA VAL A 230 -18.62 -0.50 -7.05
C VAL A 230 -18.86 0.54 -5.96
N ARG A 231 -19.57 1.64 -6.26
CA ARG A 231 -19.89 2.63 -5.23
C ARG A 231 -20.78 1.99 -4.18
N PRO A 232 -20.45 2.10 -2.88
CA PRO A 232 -21.42 1.75 -1.85
C PRO A 232 -22.66 2.63 -2.01
N PRO A 233 -23.88 2.12 -1.70
CA PRO A 233 -25.10 2.92 -1.76
C PRO A 233 -24.90 4.20 -0.94
N ARG A 234 -25.26 5.35 -1.51
CA ARG A 234 -25.35 6.60 -0.74
C ARG A 234 -26.44 6.42 0.32
N THR A 235 -26.04 6.15 1.56
CA THR A 235 -26.90 6.22 2.74
C THR A 235 -27.06 7.66 3.19
#